data_AF-A2HSV5-F1
#
_entry.id   AF-A2HSV5-F1
#
_cell.length_a   1.000
_cell.length_b   1.000
_cell.length_c   1.000
_cell.angle_alpha   90.00
_cell.angle_beta   90.00
_cell.angle_gamma   90.00
#
_symmetry.space_group_name_H-M   'P 1'
#
loop_
_entity.id
_entity.type
_entity.pdbx_description
1 polymer ?
#
loop_
_entity_poly.entity_id
_entity_poly.type
_entity_poly.pdbx_seq_one_letter_code
_entity_poly.pdbx_strand_id
1 'polypeptide(L)'
;MLNERLPMTTYFIRNYKEILKACGGMNIEKQMKIYTKREDKYVVRYDRTTPLWDVMKTLWECKYFEPISYGELFTYTTDLYKQNLAPFKDLTYAPKYCVQLKKKAESKEVNKAKCKFIPEHVFFADFECSTDGFHKAFNICYDSEDGSVSESIWGQNCATEFLERLPDKSLIYFHNLSYDINFILRHMTEVKGTPIIKGSRTMQITGLYKGRAIIIKDSYSVINKKLKLFPAMFNLQTGPKEVFPYNYYSSVLLANDNRTGVISEACKFIHDADTFMKNIDSIKGCRIDENHFDLEKYSTFYCKQDVRILREGFVKSAN
;
A
#
# COMPACT_ATOMS: atom_id res chain seq x y z
N MET A 1 24.43 -10.34 12.19
CA MET A 1 23.56 -9.43 12.97
C MET A 1 22.76 -10.17 14.05
N LEU A 2 22.02 -11.25 13.76
CA LEU A 2 21.17 -11.95 14.76
C LEU A 2 21.89 -12.62 15.95
N ASN A 3 23.19 -12.89 15.84
CA ASN A 3 24.01 -13.44 16.93
C ASN A 3 24.64 -12.38 17.83
N GLU A 4 24.38 -11.10 17.57
CA GLU A 4 24.82 -10.01 18.44
C GLU A 4 24.17 -10.15 19.82
N ARG A 5 24.91 -9.86 20.90
CA ARG A 5 24.43 -10.05 22.27
C ARG A 5 24.15 -8.70 22.91
N LEU A 6 22.92 -8.52 23.36
CA LEU A 6 22.48 -7.30 24.03
C LEU A 6 22.66 -7.41 25.55
N PRO A 7 23.05 -6.32 26.24
CA PRO A 7 23.20 -6.27 27.70
C PRO A 7 21.84 -6.17 28.42
N MET A 8 20.88 -7.00 28.05
CA MET A 8 19.55 -7.06 28.66
C MET A 8 19.10 -8.50 28.86
N THR A 9 18.11 -8.74 29.72
CA THR A 9 17.56 -10.07 29.99
C THR A 9 16.15 -10.23 29.41
N THR A 10 15.77 -11.46 29.06
CA THR A 10 14.38 -11.78 28.68
C THR A 10 13.40 -11.62 29.84
N TYR A 11 13.87 -11.82 31.08
CA TYR A 11 13.08 -11.59 32.29
C TYR A 11 12.65 -10.13 32.42
N PHE A 12 13.55 -9.19 32.19
CA PHE A 12 13.23 -7.76 32.19
C PHE A 12 12.15 -7.43 31.16
N ILE A 13 12.24 -7.98 29.95
CA ILE A 13 11.26 -7.73 28.88
C ILE A 13 9.87 -8.22 29.31
N ARG A 14 9.77 -9.46 29.82
CA ARG A 14 8.49 -10.05 30.24
C ARG A 14 7.82 -9.31 31.41
N ASN A 15 8.63 -8.79 32.34
CA ASN A 15 8.15 -8.12 33.56
C ASN A 15 8.35 -6.59 33.51
N TYR A 16 8.50 -6.01 32.32
CA TYR A 16 8.88 -4.61 32.10
C TYR A 16 8.01 -3.62 32.91
N LYS A 17 6.68 -3.78 32.85
CA LYS A 17 5.73 -2.89 33.55
C LYS A 17 5.84 -2.98 35.08
N GLU A 18 6.05 -4.19 35.61
CA GLU A 18 6.15 -4.45 37.05
C GLU A 18 7.48 -3.90 37.61
N ILE A 19 8.57 -4.15 36.89
CA ILE A 19 9.91 -3.69 37.26
C ILE A 19 9.98 -2.16 37.23
N LEU A 20 9.44 -1.49 36.21
CA LEU A 20 9.42 -0.02 36.16
C LEU A 20 8.65 0.59 37.33
N LYS A 21 7.53 -0.03 37.71
CA LYS A 21 6.71 0.45 38.84
C LYS A 21 7.43 0.23 40.19
N ALA A 22 8.06 -0.93 40.38
CA ALA A 22 8.70 -1.29 41.64
C ALA A 22 10.12 -0.72 41.80
N CYS A 23 10.81 -0.43 40.70
CA CYS A 23 12.21 0.02 40.68
C CYS A 23 12.40 1.37 39.98
N GLY A 24 11.36 2.21 39.89
CA GLY A 24 11.38 3.47 39.15
C GLY A 24 12.49 4.46 39.54
N GLY A 25 13.07 4.35 40.74
CA GLY A 25 14.25 5.14 41.17
C GLY A 25 15.60 4.60 40.70
N MET A 26 15.66 3.45 40.02
CA MET A 26 16.87 2.81 39.52
C MET A 26 17.12 3.16 38.06
N ASN A 27 18.39 3.35 37.66
CA ASN A 27 18.75 3.54 36.25
C ASN A 27 18.23 2.39 35.37
N ILE A 28 17.63 2.72 34.22
CA ILE A 28 17.07 1.79 33.23
C ILE A 28 18.07 0.71 32.81
N GLU A 29 19.35 1.04 32.65
CA GLU A 29 20.39 0.08 32.28
C GLU A 29 20.58 -1.01 33.35
N LYS A 30 20.44 -0.62 34.63
CA LYS A 30 20.52 -1.56 35.75
C LYS A 30 19.24 -2.39 35.86
N GLN A 31 18.08 -1.83 35.50
CA GLN A 31 16.82 -2.57 35.42
C GLN A 31 16.85 -3.63 34.31
N MET A 32 17.42 -3.30 33.14
CA MET A 32 17.59 -4.24 32.00
C MET A 32 18.41 -5.49 32.37
N LYS A 33 19.22 -5.42 33.42
CA LYS A 33 20.07 -6.50 33.94
C LYS A 33 19.39 -7.36 35.01
N ILE A 34 18.14 -7.08 35.38
CA ILE A 34 17.36 -7.91 36.31
C ILE A 34 17.02 -9.23 35.63
N TYR A 35 17.43 -10.36 36.21
CA TYR A 35 17.20 -11.66 35.58
C TYR A 35 16.22 -12.57 36.33
N THR A 36 15.89 -12.22 37.58
CA THR A 36 14.95 -12.96 38.43
C THR A 36 14.54 -12.10 39.62
N LYS A 37 13.45 -12.49 40.28
CA LYS A 37 13.05 -12.02 41.61
C LYS A 37 13.26 -13.16 42.62
N ARG A 38 13.85 -12.86 43.78
CA ARG A 38 14.04 -13.82 44.90
C ARG A 38 13.70 -13.10 46.20
N GLU A 39 12.88 -13.72 47.06
CA GLU A 39 12.51 -13.15 48.37
C GLU A 39 12.06 -11.68 48.29
N ASP A 40 11.18 -11.40 47.31
CA ASP A 40 10.69 -10.06 46.96
C ASP A 40 11.75 -9.01 46.52
N LYS A 41 13.01 -9.40 46.36
CA LYS A 41 14.08 -8.56 45.83
C LYS A 41 14.41 -8.92 44.39
N TYR A 42 14.56 -7.89 43.55
CA TYR A 42 15.05 -8.07 42.18
C TYR A 42 16.56 -8.29 42.18
N VAL A 43 17.01 -9.35 41.50
CA VAL A 43 18.42 -9.70 41.41
C VAL A 43 18.99 -9.26 40.07
N VAL A 44 20.04 -8.43 40.13
CA VAL A 44 20.74 -7.87 38.97
C VAL A 44 21.98 -8.71 38.66
N ARG A 45 22.22 -9.01 37.38
CA ARG A 45 23.48 -9.61 36.91
C ARG A 45 24.04 -8.82 35.73
N TYR A 46 25.20 -8.21 35.94
CA TYR A 46 25.85 -7.33 34.96
C TYR A 46 26.52 -8.07 33.81
N ASP A 47 27.05 -9.26 34.07
CA ASP A 47 27.69 -10.19 33.13
C ASP A 47 26.70 -10.75 32.10
N ARG A 48 25.41 -10.78 32.45
CA ARG A 48 24.40 -11.43 31.60
C ARG A 48 24.10 -10.59 30.36
N THR A 49 24.14 -11.28 29.23
CA THR A 49 23.76 -10.78 27.92
C THR A 49 22.84 -11.79 27.25
N THR A 50 21.95 -11.33 26.38
CA THR A 50 20.98 -12.17 25.66
C THR A 50 21.20 -12.00 24.16
N PRO A 51 21.17 -13.08 23.35
CA PRO A 51 21.19 -12.97 21.90
C PRO A 51 20.06 -12.07 21.39
N LEU A 52 20.34 -11.26 20.37
CA LEU A 52 19.36 -10.35 19.75
C LEU A 52 18.10 -11.10 19.30
N TRP A 53 18.25 -12.29 18.74
CA TRP A 53 17.13 -13.15 18.36
C TRP A 53 16.17 -13.45 19.52
N ASP A 54 16.70 -13.83 20.69
CA ASP A 54 15.88 -14.15 21.86
C ASP A 54 15.18 -12.90 22.42
N VAL A 55 15.84 -11.74 22.35
CA VAL A 55 15.24 -10.44 22.69
C VAL A 55 14.07 -10.12 21.76
N MET A 56 14.29 -10.21 20.45
CA MET A 56 13.24 -9.94 19.44
C MET A 56 12.06 -10.90 19.59
N LYS A 57 12.33 -12.20 19.79
CA LYS A 57 11.31 -13.21 20.02
C LYS A 57 10.48 -12.89 21.28
N THR A 58 11.14 -12.52 22.38
CA THR A 58 10.45 -12.17 23.63
C THR A 58 9.60 -10.91 23.49
N LEU A 59 10.11 -9.87 22.80
CA LEU A 59 9.34 -8.66 22.51
C LEU A 59 8.09 -8.95 21.65
N TRP A 60 8.21 -9.89 20.71
CA TRP A 60 7.11 -10.34 19.87
C TRP A 60 6.06 -11.10 20.67
N GLU A 61 6.47 -12.05 21.50
CA GLU A 61 5.59 -12.80 22.42
C GLU A 61 4.84 -11.86 23.38
N CYS A 62 5.51 -10.82 23.88
CA CYS A 62 4.91 -9.82 24.77
C CYS A 62 4.10 -8.74 24.05
N LYS A 63 3.95 -8.80 22.72
CA LYS A 63 3.20 -7.83 21.90
C LYS A 63 3.67 -6.37 22.07
N TYR A 64 4.98 -6.16 22.17
CA TYR A 64 5.57 -4.82 22.30
C TYR A 64 5.90 -4.14 20.97
N PHE A 65 5.76 -4.85 19.85
CA PHE A 65 5.90 -4.23 18.54
C PHE A 65 4.57 -3.60 18.11
N GLU A 66 4.66 -2.36 17.66
CA GLU A 66 3.58 -1.70 16.94
C GLU A 66 3.86 -1.79 15.44
N PRO A 67 2.84 -2.10 14.62
CA PRO A 67 3.01 -2.11 13.18
C PRO A 67 3.30 -0.70 12.70
N ILE A 68 4.42 -0.53 12.00
CA ILE A 68 4.76 0.74 11.36
C ILE A 68 3.79 0.94 10.20
N SER A 69 3.07 2.06 10.20
CA SER A 69 2.23 2.46 9.07
C SER A 69 3.12 2.87 7.88
N TYR A 70 2.59 2.73 6.66
CA TYR A 70 3.32 3.18 5.46
C TYR A 70 3.69 4.67 5.53
N GLY A 71 2.83 5.52 6.13
CA GLY A 71 3.12 6.95 6.34
C GLY A 71 4.34 7.19 7.23
N GLU A 72 4.48 6.42 8.31
CA GLU A 72 5.65 6.49 9.20
C GLU A 72 6.91 5.98 8.51
N LEU A 73 6.80 4.88 7.75
CA LEU A 73 7.91 4.35 6.94
C LEU A 73 8.45 5.43 6.00
N PHE A 74 7.56 6.15 5.31
CA PHE A 74 7.98 7.24 4.42
C PHE A 74 8.57 8.42 5.18
N THR A 75 8.07 8.73 6.38
CA THR A 75 8.68 9.73 7.26
C THR A 75 10.12 9.36 7.60
N TYR A 76 10.41 8.08 7.88
CA TYR A 76 11.77 7.61 8.14
C TYR A 76 12.71 7.74 6.95
N THR A 77 12.17 7.74 5.72
CA THR A 77 12.98 7.99 4.52
C THR A 77 13.29 9.46 4.27
N THR A 78 12.59 10.38 4.93
CA THR A 78 12.80 11.83 4.76
C THR A 78 14.14 12.28 5.33
N ASP A 79 14.70 13.32 4.71
CA ASP A 79 15.93 13.95 5.20
C ASP A 79 15.76 14.54 6.61
N LEU A 80 14.54 14.94 6.99
CA LEU A 80 14.23 15.46 8.32
C LEU A 80 14.49 14.41 9.41
N TYR A 81 14.04 13.17 9.19
CA TYR A 81 14.28 12.05 10.10
C TYR A 81 15.75 11.62 10.09
N LYS A 82 16.35 11.48 8.90
CA LYS A 82 17.76 11.09 8.74
C LYS A 82 18.74 12.08 9.38
N GLN A 83 18.38 13.37 9.43
CA GLN A 83 19.20 14.41 10.04
C GLN A 83 19.09 14.46 11.57
N ASN A 84 18.23 13.63 12.17
CA ASN A 84 18.06 13.49 13.62
C ASN A 84 17.95 14.86 14.32
N LEU A 85 17.09 15.73 13.77
CA LEU A 85 16.97 17.11 14.24
C LEU A 85 16.54 17.13 15.71
N ALA A 86 17.30 17.86 16.53
CA ALA A 86 16.97 18.03 17.93
C ALA A 86 15.58 18.71 18.09
N PRO A 87 14.83 18.41 19.17
CA PRO A 87 13.61 19.12 19.48
C PRO A 87 13.84 20.63 19.51
N PHE A 88 12.94 21.41 18.92
CA PHE A 88 13.00 22.86 18.99
C PHE A 88 12.87 23.29 20.46
N LYS A 89 13.94 23.83 21.05
CA LYS A 89 13.93 24.35 22.42
C LYS A 89 13.34 25.76 22.50
N ASP A 90 13.49 26.51 21.42
CA ASP A 90 13.04 27.89 21.27
C ASP A 90 12.78 28.19 19.79
N LEU A 91 12.39 29.43 19.49
CA LEU A 91 12.17 29.92 18.13
C LEU A 91 13.47 30.35 17.42
N THR A 92 14.64 29.99 17.96
CA THR A 92 15.91 30.36 17.33
C THR A 92 16.18 29.47 16.13
N TYR A 93 16.53 30.12 15.02
CA TYR A 93 16.87 29.43 13.80
C TYR A 93 18.23 28.75 13.94
N ALA A 94 18.29 27.43 13.70
CA ALA A 94 19.54 26.71 13.65
C ALA A 94 20.38 27.21 12.45
N PRO A 95 21.51 27.92 12.66
CA PRO A 95 22.19 28.61 11.57
C PRO A 95 22.62 27.67 10.43
N LYS A 96 23.04 26.45 10.79
CA LYS A 96 23.42 25.39 9.84
C LYS A 96 22.34 25.10 8.79
N TYR A 97 21.06 25.18 9.16
CA TYR A 97 19.92 24.83 8.30
C TYR A 97 19.16 26.06 7.79
N CYS A 98 19.17 27.16 8.54
CA CYS A 98 18.26 28.29 8.34
C CYS A 98 18.93 29.58 7.83
N VAL A 99 20.27 29.64 7.73
CA VAL A 99 20.97 30.82 7.16
C VAL A 99 21.74 30.52 5.88
N GLN A 100 21.49 29.38 5.23
CA GLN A 100 22.09 29.14 3.93
C GLN A 100 21.46 30.08 2.89
N LEU A 101 22.24 31.08 2.45
CA LEU A 101 21.90 31.89 1.29
C LEU A 101 21.53 30.94 0.15
N LYS A 102 20.34 31.15 -0.42
CA LYS A 102 19.84 30.40 -1.57
C LYS A 102 20.87 30.59 -2.69
N LYS A 103 21.77 29.62 -2.87
CA LYS A 103 22.77 29.67 -3.95
C LYS A 103 22.00 29.89 -5.24
N LYS A 104 22.45 30.84 -6.08
CA LYS A 104 21.94 30.93 -7.45
C LYS A 104 22.00 29.51 -8.02
N ALA A 105 20.92 29.08 -8.65
CA ALA A 105 20.88 27.78 -9.29
C ALA A 105 21.98 27.79 -10.36
N GLU A 106 23.17 27.31 -10.00
CA GLU A 106 24.16 26.89 -10.96
C GLU A 106 23.43 25.89 -11.85
N SER A 107 23.51 26.09 -13.17
CA SER A 107 23.13 25.06 -14.12
C SER A 107 23.97 23.84 -13.75
N LYS A 108 23.43 22.97 -12.90
CA LYS A 108 24.02 21.67 -12.65
C LYS A 108 24.14 21.10 -14.05
N GLU A 109 25.37 20.91 -14.53
CA GLU A 109 25.60 19.98 -15.61
C GLU A 109 24.78 18.76 -15.23
N VAL A 110 23.75 18.50 -16.03
CA VAL A 110 22.82 17.41 -15.76
C VAL A 110 23.72 16.20 -15.71
N ASN A 111 23.97 15.73 -14.49
CA ASN A 111 24.82 14.59 -14.25
C ASN A 111 24.15 13.47 -15.06
N LYS A 112 24.65 13.15 -16.25
CA LYS A 112 23.99 12.26 -17.21
C LYS A 112 23.80 10.85 -16.63
N ALA A 113 24.49 10.56 -15.52
CA ALA A 113 24.35 9.36 -14.69
C ALA A 113 23.14 9.36 -13.74
N LYS A 114 22.53 10.52 -13.42
CA LYS A 114 21.16 10.55 -12.88
C LYS A 114 20.22 10.35 -14.06
N CYS A 115 20.11 9.10 -14.50
CA CYS A 115 19.09 8.68 -15.45
C CYS A 115 17.75 9.21 -14.91
N LYS A 116 17.22 10.28 -15.52
CA LYS A 116 15.80 10.59 -15.38
C LYS A 116 15.12 9.31 -15.80
N PHE A 117 14.38 8.69 -14.89
CA PHE A 117 13.50 7.60 -15.27
C PHE A 117 12.54 8.20 -16.31
N ILE A 118 12.71 7.79 -17.57
CA ILE A 118 11.80 8.12 -18.66
C ILE A 118 10.93 6.89 -18.79
N PRO A 119 9.62 6.99 -18.49
CA PRO A 119 8.71 5.89 -18.71
C PRO A 119 8.69 5.50 -20.18
N GLU A 120 8.81 4.20 -20.47
CA GLU A 120 8.70 3.66 -21.85
C GLU A 120 7.31 3.07 -22.11
N HIS A 121 6.62 2.66 -21.03
CA HIS A 121 5.30 2.06 -21.11
C HIS A 121 4.35 2.75 -20.13
N VAL A 122 3.14 3.04 -20.58
CA VAL A 122 2.09 3.68 -19.77
C VAL A 122 0.90 2.75 -19.66
N PHE A 123 0.48 2.50 -18.42
CA PHE A 123 -0.66 1.66 -18.08
C PHE A 123 -1.63 2.38 -17.17
N PHE A 124 -2.89 1.99 -17.24
CA PHE A 124 -3.96 2.39 -16.35
C PHE A 124 -4.47 1.12 -15.67
N ALA A 125 -4.66 1.14 -14.36
CA ALA A 125 -5.04 -0.05 -13.62
C ALA A 125 -5.97 0.28 -12.46
N ASP A 126 -6.74 -0.74 -12.05
CA ASP A 126 -7.63 -0.68 -10.90
C ASP A 126 -7.71 -2.06 -10.23
N PHE A 127 -7.84 -2.09 -8.90
CA PHE A 127 -7.98 -3.33 -8.13
C PHE A 127 -9.41 -3.47 -7.59
N GLU A 128 -9.92 -4.69 -7.62
CA GLU A 128 -11.04 -5.08 -6.78
C GLU A 128 -10.55 -5.88 -5.58
N CYS A 129 -11.15 -5.61 -4.42
CA CYS A 129 -10.73 -6.19 -3.17
C CYS A 129 -11.91 -6.49 -2.25
N SER A 130 -11.69 -7.40 -1.31
CA SER A 130 -12.68 -7.73 -0.30
C SER A 130 -12.88 -6.59 0.69
N THR A 131 -14.12 -6.38 1.13
CA THR A 131 -14.48 -5.29 2.06
C THR A 131 -14.58 -5.74 3.52
N ASP A 132 -14.40 -7.03 3.80
CA ASP A 132 -14.51 -7.61 5.14
C ASP A 132 -13.15 -7.64 5.87
N GLY A 133 -13.00 -6.78 6.87
CA GLY A 133 -11.82 -6.77 7.75
C GLY A 133 -10.56 -6.26 7.05
N PHE A 134 -9.56 -7.14 6.85
CA PHE A 134 -8.34 -6.79 6.12
C PHE A 134 -8.59 -6.94 4.63
N HIS A 135 -8.62 -5.82 3.91
CA HIS A 135 -8.90 -5.82 2.48
C HIS A 135 -7.82 -6.59 1.72
N LYS A 136 -8.25 -7.53 0.88
CA LYS A 136 -7.38 -8.35 0.02
C LYS A 136 -7.80 -8.16 -1.43
N ALA A 137 -6.85 -7.76 -2.28
CA ALA A 137 -7.07 -7.71 -3.71
C ALA A 137 -7.32 -9.12 -4.26
N PHE A 138 -8.35 -9.26 -5.10
CA PHE A 138 -8.71 -10.52 -5.75
C PHE A 138 -8.80 -10.38 -7.28
N ASN A 139 -8.88 -9.16 -7.81
CA ASN A 139 -8.87 -8.91 -9.24
C ASN A 139 -8.10 -7.61 -9.50
N ILE A 140 -7.39 -7.58 -10.62
CA ILE A 140 -6.81 -6.36 -11.17
C ILE A 140 -7.07 -6.34 -12.67
N CYS A 141 -7.58 -5.21 -13.17
CA CYS A 141 -7.62 -4.95 -14.60
C CYS A 141 -6.61 -3.87 -14.94
N TYR A 142 -6.05 -3.96 -16.14
CA TYR A 142 -5.16 -2.92 -16.66
C TYR A 142 -5.20 -2.81 -18.17
N ASP A 143 -5.08 -1.57 -18.63
CA ASP A 143 -5.02 -1.20 -20.04
C ASP A 143 -3.71 -0.45 -20.35
N SER A 144 -3.13 -0.68 -21.52
CA SER A 144 -2.10 0.21 -22.07
C SER A 144 -2.71 1.55 -22.53
N GLU A 145 -1.87 2.58 -22.68
CA GLU A 145 -2.29 3.91 -23.13
C GLU A 145 -3.04 3.90 -24.48
N ASP A 146 -2.57 3.12 -25.44
CA ASP A 146 -3.19 2.94 -26.76
C ASP A 146 -4.37 1.95 -26.76
N GLY A 147 -4.56 1.23 -25.65
CA GLY A 147 -5.57 0.19 -25.52
C GLY A 147 -5.30 -1.13 -26.25
N SER A 148 -4.09 -1.33 -26.77
CA SER A 148 -3.70 -2.60 -27.41
C SER A 148 -3.62 -3.76 -26.43
N VAL A 149 -3.29 -3.47 -25.16
CA VAL A 149 -3.31 -4.42 -24.05
C VAL A 149 -4.49 -4.07 -23.16
N SER A 150 -5.39 -5.04 -22.92
CA SER A 150 -6.50 -4.93 -21.97
C SER A 150 -6.74 -6.27 -21.29
N GLU A 151 -6.12 -6.46 -20.13
CA GLU A 151 -6.08 -7.74 -19.42
C GLU A 151 -6.71 -7.64 -18.03
N SER A 152 -7.02 -8.80 -17.48
CA SER A 152 -7.40 -8.96 -16.07
C SER A 152 -6.64 -10.13 -15.47
N ILE A 153 -6.42 -10.07 -14.16
CA ILE A 153 -5.79 -11.13 -13.39
C ILE A 153 -6.63 -11.40 -12.14
N TRP A 154 -7.24 -12.57 -12.09
CA TRP A 154 -8.03 -13.03 -10.96
C TRP A 154 -7.20 -13.89 -10.00
N GLY A 155 -7.39 -13.67 -8.70
CA GLY A 155 -6.85 -14.48 -7.63
C GLY A 155 -6.11 -13.68 -6.56
N GLN A 156 -5.74 -14.36 -5.47
CA GLN A 156 -5.07 -13.74 -4.32
C GLN A 156 -3.66 -13.21 -4.65
N ASN A 157 -3.05 -13.71 -5.72
CA ASN A 157 -1.72 -13.31 -6.18
C ASN A 157 -1.76 -12.27 -7.31
N CYS A 158 -2.94 -11.70 -7.62
CA CYS A 158 -3.14 -10.77 -8.73
C CYS A 158 -2.12 -9.61 -8.75
N ALA A 159 -1.80 -9.04 -7.59
CA ALA A 159 -0.82 -7.96 -7.49
C ALA A 159 0.60 -8.39 -7.86
N THR A 160 1.03 -9.59 -7.48
CA THR A 160 2.37 -10.09 -7.83
C THR A 160 2.45 -10.47 -9.30
N GLU A 161 1.42 -11.16 -9.80
CA GLU A 161 1.36 -11.58 -11.20
C GLU A 161 1.27 -10.37 -12.15
N PHE A 162 0.56 -9.31 -11.75
CA PHE A 162 0.55 -8.02 -12.44
C PHE A 162 1.96 -7.42 -12.54
N LEU A 163 2.68 -7.33 -11.42
CA LEU A 163 4.07 -6.84 -11.42
C LEU A 163 5.01 -7.71 -12.26
N GLU A 164 4.70 -9.00 -12.41
CA GLU A 164 5.45 -9.92 -13.26
C GLU A 164 5.22 -9.69 -14.75
N ARG A 165 4.00 -9.29 -15.16
CA ARG A 165 3.66 -8.97 -16.56
C ARG A 165 4.14 -7.59 -17.02
N LEU A 166 4.42 -6.67 -16.09
CA LEU A 166 4.85 -5.32 -16.45
C LEU A 166 6.29 -5.28 -17.01
N PRO A 167 6.52 -4.58 -18.13
CA PRO A 167 7.87 -4.35 -18.64
C PRO A 167 8.67 -3.40 -17.75
N ASP A 168 10.00 -3.34 -17.96
CA ASP A 168 10.84 -2.34 -17.32
C ASP A 168 10.40 -0.93 -17.71
N LYS A 169 10.64 0.05 -16.82
CA LYS A 169 10.27 1.46 -17.01
C LYS A 169 8.77 1.71 -17.24
N SER A 170 7.92 0.93 -16.57
CA SER A 170 6.48 1.11 -16.60
C SER A 170 6.02 2.27 -15.71
N LEU A 171 5.13 3.11 -16.23
CA LEU A 171 4.35 4.11 -15.50
C LEU A 171 2.90 3.65 -15.42
N ILE A 172 2.37 3.56 -14.20
CA ILE A 172 1.03 3.04 -13.95
C ILE A 172 0.20 4.12 -13.26
N TYR A 173 -0.98 4.39 -13.79
CA TYR A 173 -1.96 5.28 -13.20
C TYR A 173 -3.06 4.49 -12.51
N PHE A 174 -3.25 4.77 -11.23
CA PHE A 174 -4.45 4.37 -10.46
C PHE A 174 -5.30 5.60 -10.20
N HIS A 175 -6.60 5.42 -9.98
CA HIS A 175 -7.48 6.51 -9.60
C HIS A 175 -7.74 6.46 -8.09
N ASN A 176 -7.23 7.46 -7.35
CA ASN A 176 -7.21 7.47 -5.89
C ASN A 176 -6.23 6.43 -5.30
N LEU A 177 -4.98 6.50 -5.77
CA LEU A 177 -3.88 5.57 -5.49
C LEU A 177 -3.65 5.21 -4.01
N SER A 178 -3.98 6.09 -3.06
CA SER A 178 -3.74 5.86 -1.63
C SER A 178 -4.27 4.51 -1.12
N TYR A 179 -5.28 3.97 -1.77
CA TYR A 179 -5.85 2.67 -1.44
C TYR A 179 -5.07 1.51 -2.09
N ASP A 180 -4.99 1.51 -3.42
CA ASP A 180 -4.42 0.43 -4.23
C ASP A 180 -2.94 0.18 -3.99
N ILE A 181 -2.22 1.25 -3.64
CA ILE A 181 -0.79 1.19 -3.42
C ILE A 181 -0.39 0.18 -2.33
N ASN A 182 -1.28 -0.08 -1.38
CA ASN A 182 -1.05 -1.02 -0.28
C ASN A 182 -0.95 -2.47 -0.76
N PHE A 183 -1.54 -2.79 -1.91
CA PHE A 183 -1.44 -4.11 -2.55
C PHE A 183 -0.11 -4.26 -3.28
N ILE A 184 0.44 -3.18 -3.83
CA ILE A 184 1.68 -3.23 -4.63
C ILE A 184 2.93 -3.11 -3.75
N LEU A 185 2.96 -2.17 -2.81
CA LEU A 185 4.19 -1.81 -2.06
C LEU A 185 4.83 -2.99 -1.32
N ARG A 186 4.00 -3.89 -0.78
CA ARG A 186 4.47 -5.10 -0.06
C ARG A 186 5.28 -6.06 -0.94
N HIS A 187 5.15 -5.95 -2.26
CA HIS A 187 5.82 -6.81 -3.24
C HIS A 187 7.03 -6.12 -3.88
N MET A 188 7.19 -4.81 -3.71
CA MET A 188 8.33 -4.06 -4.26
C MET A 188 9.64 -4.49 -3.58
N THR A 189 10.69 -4.66 -4.37
CA THR A 189 12.05 -4.99 -3.87
C THR A 189 12.66 -3.80 -3.14
N GLU A 190 12.48 -2.61 -3.70
CA GLU A 190 13.01 -1.37 -3.14
C GLU A 190 12.07 -0.20 -3.50
N VAL A 191 11.81 0.70 -2.56
CA VAL A 191 11.21 2.00 -2.86
C VAL A 191 12.33 3.00 -3.10
N LYS A 192 12.37 3.60 -4.30
CA LYS A 192 13.40 4.53 -4.72
C LYS A 192 12.92 5.97 -4.67
N GLY A 193 13.79 6.84 -4.15
CA GLY A 193 13.48 8.26 -3.97
C GLY A 193 12.49 8.50 -2.82
N THR A 194 12.12 9.76 -2.65
CA THR A 194 11.10 10.15 -1.68
C THR A 194 9.73 10.08 -2.36
N PRO A 195 8.80 9.26 -1.88
CA PRO A 195 7.42 9.29 -2.34
C PRO A 195 6.82 10.69 -2.26
N ILE A 196 6.04 11.04 -3.27
CA ILE A 196 5.36 12.33 -3.30
C ILE A 196 4.02 12.15 -2.61
N ILE A 197 3.91 12.68 -1.40
CA ILE A 197 2.72 12.60 -0.56
C ILE A 197 2.24 14.02 -0.27
N LYS A 198 0.94 14.28 -0.48
CA LYS A 198 0.29 15.56 -0.17
C LYS A 198 -0.85 15.34 0.82
N GLY A 199 -0.60 15.61 2.10
CA GLY A 199 -1.52 15.27 3.18
C GLY A 199 -1.67 13.75 3.31
N SER A 200 -2.89 13.24 3.28
CA SER A 200 -3.17 11.79 3.28
C SER A 200 -3.13 11.13 1.88
N ARG A 201 -2.81 11.89 0.83
CA ARG A 201 -2.83 11.41 -0.55
C ARG A 201 -1.44 11.06 -1.06
N THR A 202 -1.29 9.82 -1.52
CA THR A 202 -0.09 9.36 -2.23
C THR A 202 -0.20 9.76 -3.69
N MET A 203 0.64 10.70 -4.15
CA MET A 203 0.60 11.20 -5.52
C MET A 203 1.49 10.39 -6.47
N GLN A 204 2.67 10.00 -6.00
CA GLN A 204 3.62 9.23 -6.80
C GLN A 204 4.55 8.41 -5.92
N ILE A 205 4.78 7.16 -6.32
CA ILE A 205 5.85 6.31 -5.79
C ILE A 205 6.68 5.79 -6.95
N THR A 206 7.97 5.67 -6.70
CA THR A 206 8.92 5.02 -7.61
C THR A 206 9.59 3.89 -6.86
N GLY A 207 9.77 2.75 -7.51
CA GLY A 207 10.46 1.62 -6.90
C GLY A 207 11.00 0.63 -7.92
N LEU A 208 11.70 -0.38 -7.41
CA LEU A 208 12.15 -1.53 -8.18
C LEU A 208 11.36 -2.78 -7.80
N TYR A 209 11.00 -3.56 -8.81
CA TYR A 209 10.48 -4.91 -8.66
C TYR A 209 11.35 -5.89 -9.47
N LYS A 210 12.10 -6.77 -8.79
CA LYS A 210 13.02 -7.73 -9.43
C LYS A 210 13.96 -7.07 -10.46
N GLY A 211 14.47 -5.88 -10.14
CA GLY A 211 15.35 -5.09 -11.01
C GLY A 211 14.65 -4.20 -12.04
N ARG A 212 13.34 -4.36 -12.27
CA ARG A 212 12.54 -3.49 -13.14
C ARG A 212 12.10 -2.25 -12.39
N ALA A 213 12.24 -1.09 -12.99
CA ALA A 213 11.85 0.17 -12.41
C ALA A 213 10.41 0.52 -12.79
N ILE A 214 9.59 0.81 -11.77
CA ILE A 214 8.16 1.07 -11.89
C ILE A 214 7.85 2.41 -11.22
N ILE A 215 7.07 3.23 -11.90
CA ILE A 215 6.46 4.44 -11.34
C ILE A 215 4.97 4.23 -11.24
N ILE A 216 4.42 4.57 -10.08
CA ILE A 216 2.98 4.53 -9.83
C ILE A 216 2.53 5.95 -9.51
N LYS A 217 1.50 6.43 -10.20
CA LYS A 217 0.94 7.78 -10.04
C LYS A 217 -0.55 7.76 -9.76
N ASP A 218 -0.99 8.75 -9.01
CA ASP A 218 -2.40 9.01 -8.76
C ASP A 218 -2.97 9.90 -9.85
N SER A 219 -3.87 9.36 -10.67
CA SER A 219 -4.62 10.14 -11.66
C SER A 219 -5.58 11.15 -10.99
N TYR A 220 -6.05 10.88 -9.77
CA TYR A 220 -6.94 11.79 -9.04
C TYR A 220 -6.23 13.10 -8.64
N SER A 221 -4.91 13.05 -8.53
CA SER A 221 -4.09 14.24 -8.31
C SER A 221 -4.01 15.16 -9.54
N VAL A 222 -4.26 14.61 -10.73
CA VAL A 222 -4.33 15.35 -12.01
C VAL A 222 -5.78 15.78 -12.29
N ILE A 223 -6.71 14.82 -12.24
CA ILE A 223 -8.14 15.00 -12.49
C ILE A 223 -8.90 14.75 -11.19
N ASN A 224 -9.07 15.81 -10.40
CA ASN A 224 -9.71 15.76 -9.08
C ASN A 224 -11.25 15.68 -9.18
N LYS A 225 -11.75 14.62 -9.82
CA LYS A 225 -13.18 14.31 -10.00
C LYS A 225 -13.39 12.80 -9.89
N LYS A 226 -14.57 12.39 -9.44
CA LYS A 226 -14.95 10.97 -9.37
C LYS A 226 -14.98 10.36 -10.77
N LEU A 227 -14.47 9.14 -10.91
CA LEU A 227 -14.43 8.40 -12.18
C LEU A 227 -15.79 8.34 -12.90
N LYS A 228 -16.89 8.17 -12.16
CA LYS A 228 -18.26 8.15 -12.71
C LYS A 228 -18.65 9.42 -13.50
N LEU A 229 -17.94 10.53 -13.30
CA LEU A 229 -18.20 11.80 -13.99
C LEU A 229 -17.40 11.93 -15.29
N PHE A 230 -16.38 11.11 -15.52
CA PHE A 230 -15.50 11.21 -16.67
C PHE A 230 -16.25 11.05 -18.00
N PRO A 231 -17.19 10.09 -18.16
CA PRO A 231 -17.92 9.96 -19.42
C PRO A 231 -18.67 11.23 -19.82
N ALA A 232 -19.32 11.88 -18.86
CA ALA A 232 -20.04 13.14 -19.09
C ALA A 232 -19.10 14.34 -19.24
N MET A 233 -18.01 14.40 -18.46
CA MET A 233 -17.07 15.53 -18.50
C MET A 233 -16.26 15.58 -19.79
N PHE A 234 -15.87 14.43 -20.32
CA PHE A 234 -15.02 14.33 -21.50
C PHE A 234 -15.80 13.87 -22.74
N ASN A 235 -17.13 13.75 -22.67
CA ASN A 235 -17.97 13.20 -23.73
C ASN A 235 -17.41 11.89 -24.29
N LEU A 236 -17.15 10.92 -23.40
CA LEU A 236 -16.62 9.60 -23.77
C LEU A 236 -17.73 8.72 -24.34
N GLN A 237 -17.37 7.87 -25.31
CA GLN A 237 -18.29 6.89 -25.91
C GLN A 237 -18.27 5.54 -25.17
N THR A 238 -17.56 5.46 -24.04
CA THR A 238 -17.38 4.23 -23.24
C THR A 238 -18.65 3.76 -22.54
N GLY A 239 -19.67 4.61 -22.42
CA GLY A 239 -20.80 4.37 -21.53
C GLY A 239 -20.51 4.79 -20.09
N PRO A 240 -21.52 4.71 -19.20
CA PRO A 240 -21.39 5.06 -17.79
C PRO A 240 -20.57 4.03 -17.01
N LYS A 241 -20.30 4.36 -15.74
CA LYS A 241 -19.76 3.40 -14.77
C LYS A 241 -20.87 2.42 -14.37
N GLU A 242 -20.52 1.14 -14.31
CA GLU A 242 -21.46 0.04 -14.07
C GLU A 242 -21.83 -0.14 -12.59
N VAL A 243 -22.72 -1.09 -12.29
CA VAL A 243 -23.15 -1.45 -10.93
C VAL A 243 -22.29 -2.60 -10.39
N PHE A 244 -21.81 -2.50 -9.15
CA PHE A 244 -21.01 -3.55 -8.51
C PHE A 244 -21.40 -3.76 -7.03
N PRO A 245 -21.67 -5.01 -6.59
CA PRO A 245 -22.07 -5.31 -5.22
C PRO A 245 -20.84 -5.46 -4.29
N TYR A 246 -20.15 -4.36 -3.97
CA TYR A 246 -18.88 -4.40 -3.20
C TYR A 246 -18.94 -5.25 -1.92
N ASN A 247 -20.00 -5.07 -1.11
CA ASN A 247 -20.16 -5.77 0.17
C ASN A 247 -20.50 -7.26 0.03
N TYR A 248 -20.83 -7.72 -1.18
CA TYR A 248 -21.07 -9.13 -1.45
C TYR A 248 -19.77 -9.92 -1.61
N TYR A 249 -18.72 -9.28 -2.14
CA TYR A 249 -17.41 -9.88 -2.40
C TYR A 249 -16.58 -10.00 -1.11
N SER A 250 -17.03 -10.86 -0.20
CA SER A 250 -16.33 -11.16 1.04
C SER A 250 -15.16 -12.13 0.84
N SER A 251 -14.20 -12.10 1.76
CA SER A 251 -13.03 -12.97 1.78
C SER A 251 -13.42 -14.45 1.87
N VAL A 252 -14.54 -14.77 2.54
CA VAL A 252 -15.08 -16.13 2.63
C VAL A 252 -15.62 -16.59 1.28
N LEU A 253 -16.38 -15.73 0.59
CA LEU A 253 -16.92 -16.05 -0.73
C LEU A 253 -15.79 -16.24 -1.76
N LEU A 254 -14.79 -15.36 -1.73
CA LEU A 254 -13.64 -15.37 -2.62
C LEU A 254 -12.65 -16.52 -2.36
N ALA A 255 -12.69 -17.12 -1.17
CA ALA A 255 -11.91 -18.31 -0.85
C ALA A 255 -12.53 -19.60 -1.42
N ASN A 256 -13.78 -19.54 -1.91
CA ASN A 256 -14.42 -20.67 -2.56
C ASN A 256 -13.95 -20.77 -4.02
N ASP A 257 -13.36 -21.91 -4.39
CA ASP A 257 -12.79 -22.12 -5.72
C ASP A 257 -13.83 -22.17 -6.85
N ASN A 258 -15.12 -22.32 -6.51
CA ASN A 258 -16.18 -22.45 -7.50
C ASN A 258 -16.57 -21.14 -8.19
N ARG A 259 -16.02 -19.98 -7.77
CA ARG A 259 -16.25 -18.64 -8.36
C ARG A 259 -17.73 -18.30 -8.61
N THR A 260 -18.62 -18.91 -7.84
CA THR A 260 -20.07 -18.86 -8.05
C THR A 260 -20.70 -17.94 -7.01
N GLY A 261 -21.43 -16.94 -7.48
CA GLY A 261 -22.23 -16.02 -6.67
C GLY A 261 -23.72 -16.35 -6.78
N VAL A 262 -24.46 -16.09 -5.71
CA VAL A 262 -25.93 -16.16 -5.63
C VAL A 262 -26.50 -14.78 -5.93
N ILE A 263 -27.31 -14.70 -6.98
CA ILE A 263 -27.87 -13.45 -7.51
C ILE A 263 -28.74 -12.75 -6.48
N SER A 264 -29.65 -13.48 -5.82
CA SER A 264 -30.57 -12.90 -4.84
C SER A 264 -29.84 -12.30 -3.63
N GLU A 265 -28.70 -12.87 -3.23
CA GLU A 265 -27.87 -12.33 -2.16
C GLU A 265 -27.09 -11.10 -2.63
N ALA A 266 -26.49 -11.14 -3.83
CA ALA A 266 -25.79 -9.99 -4.41
C ALA A 266 -26.69 -8.77 -4.57
N CYS A 267 -27.95 -8.98 -5.00
CA CYS A 267 -28.95 -7.94 -5.17
C CYS A 267 -29.27 -7.16 -3.88
N LYS A 268 -29.03 -7.73 -2.68
CA LYS A 268 -29.23 -7.02 -1.41
C LYS A 268 -28.23 -5.89 -1.19
N PHE A 269 -27.10 -5.92 -1.90
CA PHE A 269 -25.99 -4.97 -1.73
C PHE A 269 -25.94 -3.89 -2.82
N ILE A 270 -26.95 -3.84 -3.69
CA ILE A 270 -27.04 -2.89 -4.80
C ILE A 270 -28.42 -2.24 -4.86
N HIS A 271 -28.47 -1.01 -5.35
CA HIS A 271 -29.73 -0.27 -5.52
C HIS A 271 -30.39 -0.55 -6.88
N ASP A 272 -29.59 -0.79 -7.92
CA ASP A 272 -30.05 -0.98 -9.29
C ASP A 272 -29.87 -2.45 -9.70
N ALA A 273 -30.82 -3.28 -9.25
CA ALA A 273 -30.84 -4.70 -9.55
C ALA A 273 -31.12 -5.00 -11.03
N ASP A 274 -31.88 -4.14 -11.71
CA ASP A 274 -32.22 -4.33 -13.12
C ASP A 274 -30.99 -4.23 -14.02
N THR A 275 -30.14 -3.22 -13.80
CA THR A 275 -28.87 -3.10 -14.53
C THR A 275 -27.92 -4.25 -14.20
N PHE A 276 -27.85 -4.66 -12.93
CA PHE A 276 -27.05 -5.82 -12.52
C PHE A 276 -27.47 -7.11 -13.25
N MET A 277 -28.77 -7.39 -13.33
CA MET A 277 -29.30 -8.55 -14.05
C MET A 277 -29.00 -8.49 -15.55
N LYS A 278 -29.22 -7.33 -16.19
CA LYS A 278 -28.88 -7.12 -17.61
C LYS A 278 -27.39 -7.34 -17.87
N ASN A 279 -26.53 -6.89 -16.96
CA ASN A 279 -25.10 -7.11 -17.06
C ASN A 279 -24.75 -8.60 -16.98
N ILE A 280 -25.32 -9.34 -16.01
CA ILE A 280 -25.10 -10.79 -15.91
C ILE A 280 -25.51 -11.51 -17.21
N ASP A 281 -26.66 -11.14 -17.77
CA ASP A 281 -27.18 -11.80 -18.98
C ASP A 281 -26.40 -11.41 -20.25
N SER A 282 -25.84 -10.19 -20.32
CA SER A 282 -25.07 -9.72 -21.47
C SER A 282 -23.62 -10.21 -21.50
N ILE A 283 -23.02 -10.48 -20.35
CA ILE A 283 -21.64 -10.97 -20.26
C ILE A 283 -21.61 -12.46 -20.61
N LYS A 284 -20.85 -12.81 -21.66
CA LYS A 284 -20.75 -14.19 -22.16
C LYS A 284 -20.32 -15.16 -21.06
N GLY A 285 -21.23 -16.07 -20.71
CA GLY A 285 -21.00 -17.11 -19.71
C GLY A 285 -20.90 -16.61 -18.27
N CYS A 286 -21.35 -15.38 -17.98
CA CYS A 286 -21.48 -14.88 -16.62
C CYS A 286 -22.70 -15.47 -15.92
N ARG A 287 -23.83 -15.59 -16.63
CA ARG A 287 -24.97 -16.38 -16.18
C ARG A 287 -24.59 -17.86 -16.09
N ILE A 288 -24.67 -18.45 -14.90
CA ILE A 288 -24.46 -19.90 -14.71
C ILE A 288 -25.82 -20.62 -14.79
N ASP A 289 -26.80 -20.14 -14.02
CA ASP A 289 -28.18 -20.65 -13.99
C ASP A 289 -29.17 -19.56 -13.53
N GLU A 290 -30.42 -19.92 -13.23
CA GLU A 290 -31.49 -19.02 -12.78
C GLU A 290 -31.18 -18.27 -11.47
N ASN A 291 -30.29 -18.79 -10.62
CA ASN A 291 -29.98 -18.24 -9.31
C ASN A 291 -28.51 -17.82 -9.15
N HIS A 292 -27.62 -18.25 -10.07
CA HIS A 292 -26.19 -18.10 -9.93
C HIS A 292 -25.51 -17.36 -11.08
N PHE A 293 -24.41 -16.67 -10.76
CA PHE A 293 -23.54 -15.98 -11.70
C PHE A 293 -22.06 -16.20 -11.37
N ASP A 294 -21.20 -15.97 -12.35
CA ASP A 294 -19.74 -16.08 -12.25
C ASP A 294 -19.13 -14.77 -11.70
N LEU A 295 -18.53 -14.87 -10.51
CA LEU A 295 -17.94 -13.74 -9.77
C LEU A 295 -16.76 -13.11 -10.53
N GLU A 296 -15.92 -13.93 -11.15
CA GLU A 296 -14.72 -13.47 -11.85
C GLU A 296 -15.09 -12.72 -13.12
N LYS A 297 -16.02 -13.27 -13.91
CA LYS A 297 -16.45 -12.63 -15.16
C LYS A 297 -17.15 -11.31 -14.90
N TYR A 298 -18.02 -11.26 -13.88
CA TYR A 298 -18.70 -10.02 -13.52
C TYR A 298 -17.72 -8.96 -13.01
N SER A 299 -16.84 -9.32 -12.07
CA SER A 299 -15.82 -8.38 -11.56
C SER A 299 -14.84 -7.93 -12.64
N THR A 300 -14.43 -8.82 -13.53
CA THR A 300 -13.58 -8.48 -14.68
C THR A 300 -14.27 -7.49 -15.61
N PHE A 301 -15.54 -7.72 -15.96
CA PHE A 301 -16.30 -6.80 -16.80
C PHE A 301 -16.38 -5.41 -16.17
N TYR A 302 -16.72 -5.36 -14.88
CA TYR A 302 -16.83 -4.13 -14.11
C TYR A 302 -15.50 -3.35 -14.05
N CYS A 303 -14.44 -4.02 -13.60
CA CYS A 303 -13.14 -3.41 -13.38
C CYS A 303 -12.49 -2.97 -14.71
N LYS A 304 -12.70 -3.72 -15.81
CA LYS A 304 -12.30 -3.27 -17.15
C LYS A 304 -13.02 -2.00 -17.59
N GLN A 305 -14.30 -1.84 -17.28
CA GLN A 305 -15.03 -0.62 -17.60
C GLN A 305 -14.48 0.58 -16.83
N ASP A 306 -14.16 0.41 -15.55
CA ASP A 306 -13.53 1.47 -14.75
C ASP A 306 -12.15 1.87 -15.29
N VAL A 307 -11.30 0.89 -15.60
CA VAL A 307 -9.97 1.14 -16.21
C VAL A 307 -10.10 1.83 -17.57
N ARG A 308 -11.08 1.42 -18.39
CA ARG A 308 -11.32 2.04 -19.70
C ARG A 308 -11.77 3.50 -19.57
N ILE A 309 -12.71 3.79 -18.67
CA ILE A 309 -13.16 5.16 -18.39
C ILE A 309 -11.97 6.00 -17.90
N LEU A 310 -11.13 5.43 -17.03
CA LEU A 310 -9.93 6.09 -16.52
C LEU A 310 -8.96 6.42 -17.66
N ARG A 311 -8.60 5.43 -18.48
CA ARG A 311 -7.68 5.60 -19.62
C ARG A 311 -8.21 6.65 -20.59
N GLU A 312 -9.42 6.48 -21.10
CA GLU A 312 -9.97 7.38 -22.13
C GLU A 312 -10.17 8.81 -21.59
N GLY A 313 -10.64 8.95 -20.34
CA GLY A 313 -10.76 10.26 -19.71
C GLY A 313 -9.41 10.92 -19.47
N PHE A 314 -8.39 10.16 -19.05
CA PHE A 314 -7.06 10.69 -18.82
C PHE A 314 -6.37 11.11 -20.11
N VAL A 315 -6.36 10.25 -21.13
CA VAL A 315 -5.79 10.55 -22.46
C VAL A 315 -6.48 11.77 -23.07
N LYS A 316 -7.81 11.87 -22.96
CA LYS A 316 -8.56 13.01 -23.49
C LYS A 316 -8.34 14.31 -22.70
N SER A 317 -7.97 14.24 -21.43
CA SER A 317 -7.61 15.42 -20.63
C SER A 317 -6.22 15.97 -20.92
N ALA A 318 -5.34 15.14 -21.49
CA ALA A 318 -3.96 15.49 -21.82
C ALA A 318 -3.82 16.13 -23.21
N ASN A 319 -4.85 15.99 -24.07
CA ASN A 319 -4.98 16.61 -25.39
C ASN A 319 -5.84 17.87 -25.32
#